data_AF-A0A0B2UWN2-F1
#
_entry.id   AF-A0A0B2UWN2-F1
#
_cell.length_a   1.000
_cell.length_b   1.000
_cell.length_c   1.000
_cell.angle_alpha   90.00
_cell.angle_beta   90.00
_cell.angle_gamma   90.00
#
_symmetry.space_group_name_H-M   'P 1'
#
loop_
_entity.id
_entity.type
_entity.pdbx_description
1 polymer ?
#
loop_
_entity_poly.entity_id
_entity_poly.type
_entity_poly.pdbx_seq_one_letter_code
_entity_poly.pdbx_strand_id
1 'polypeptide(L)'
;MLSRLARFNAISCCRRWLRSSVTFPSSSEAVVVEEDVDFTKPHTVVCKNGVVACWHPDEPFPYEHTRPIDVQQLKKEKAALVSSVLKQEVVLESERNRLRRGPDNSELKEIFYTTKHEWYSRTREDRLHAVGAPLPKRK
;
A
#
# COMPACT_ATOMS: atom_id res chain seq x y z
N MET A 1 20.72 -3.75 -52.55
CA MET A 1 20.70 -4.62 -51.36
C MET A 1 19.64 -4.09 -50.40
N LEU A 2 18.58 -4.90 -50.18
CA LEU A 2 17.72 -5.05 -49.00
C LEU A 2 17.46 -3.79 -48.14
N SER A 3 16.31 -3.12 -48.25
CA SER A 3 15.00 -3.43 -47.63
C SER A 3 15.00 -3.41 -46.08
N ARG A 4 14.16 -2.54 -45.49
CA ARG A 4 13.29 -2.81 -44.33
C ARG A 4 12.45 -1.56 -44.00
N LEU A 5 11.31 -1.42 -44.67
CA LEU A 5 10.18 -0.65 -44.15
C LEU A 5 9.37 -1.61 -43.27
N ALA A 6 9.29 -1.31 -41.98
CA ALA A 6 8.45 -2.03 -41.04
C ALA A 6 6.98 -1.84 -41.43
N ARG A 7 6.38 -2.90 -41.97
CA ARG A 7 4.93 -2.98 -42.18
C ARG A 7 4.29 -3.33 -40.84
N PHE A 8 3.42 -2.45 -40.35
CA PHE A 8 2.52 -2.78 -39.25
C PHE A 8 1.59 -3.90 -39.72
N ASN A 9 1.65 -5.04 -39.03
CA ASN A 9 0.72 -6.14 -39.24
C ASN A 9 -0.65 -5.71 -38.73
N ALA A 10 -1.55 -5.40 -39.65
CA ALA A 10 -2.97 -5.35 -39.38
C ALA A 10 -3.44 -6.77 -39.06
N ILE A 11 -3.77 -7.04 -37.80
CA ILE A 11 -4.42 -8.28 -37.40
C ILE A 11 -5.83 -8.22 -37.98
N SER A 12 -6.05 -8.97 -39.07
CA SER A 12 -7.37 -9.19 -39.65
C SER A 12 -8.19 -10.01 -38.65
N CYS A 13 -9.02 -9.33 -37.86
CA CYS A 13 -9.99 -10.00 -37.01
C CYS A 13 -11.10 -10.54 -37.93
N CYS A 14 -10.97 -11.81 -38.33
CA CYS A 14 -11.99 -12.53 -39.09
C CYS A 14 -13.31 -12.52 -38.31
N ARG A 15 -14.26 -11.68 -38.74
CA ARG A 15 -15.67 -11.75 -38.36
C ARG A 15 -16.25 -13.07 -38.89
N ARG A 16 -16.08 -14.16 -38.16
CA ARG A 16 -16.85 -15.39 -38.37
C ARG A 16 -18.15 -15.26 -37.56
N TRP A 17 -19.18 -14.74 -38.22
CA TRP A 17 -20.56 -14.84 -37.75
C TRP A 17 -20.94 -16.32 -37.70
N LEU A 18 -20.94 -16.90 -36.50
CA LEU A 18 -21.66 -18.14 -36.23
C LEU A 18 -23.08 -17.75 -35.82
N ARG A 19 -23.99 -17.84 -36.79
CA ARG A 19 -25.44 -17.75 -36.55
C ARG A 19 -25.88 -19.11 -36.02
N SER A 20 -25.77 -19.34 -34.72
CA SER A 20 -26.43 -20.47 -34.06
C SER A 20 -27.90 -20.11 -33.88
N SER A 21 -28.76 -20.66 -34.74
CA SER A 21 -30.20 -20.70 -34.48
C SER A 21 -30.46 -21.71 -33.36
N VAL A 22 -30.48 -21.24 -32.12
CA VAL A 22 -30.98 -22.01 -30.99
C VAL A 22 -32.50 -21.86 -30.96
N THR A 23 -33.20 -22.90 -31.40
CA THR A 23 -34.63 -23.07 -31.16
C THR A 23 -34.83 -23.44 -29.70
N PHE A 24 -35.48 -22.57 -28.93
CA PHE A 24 -35.88 -22.85 -27.55
C PHE A 24 -37.12 -23.77 -27.54
N PRO A 25 -37.10 -24.92 -26.85
CA PRO A 25 -38.32 -25.68 -26.61
C PRO A 25 -39.17 -24.95 -25.58
N SER A 26 -40.46 -24.84 -25.93
CA SER A 26 -41.56 -24.47 -25.05
C SER A 26 -41.66 -25.41 -23.85
N SER A 27 -42.07 -24.87 -22.71
CA SER A 27 -42.46 -25.57 -21.48
C SER A 27 -41.32 -26.09 -20.59
N SER A 28 -40.75 -25.19 -19.80
CA SER A 28 -40.49 -25.47 -18.38
C SER A 28 -40.69 -24.17 -17.63
N GLU A 29 -41.46 -24.24 -16.55
CA GLU A 29 -41.81 -23.17 -15.63
C GLU A 29 -40.67 -22.16 -15.47
N ALA A 30 -40.98 -20.87 -15.68
CA ALA A 30 -40.07 -19.80 -15.32
C ALA A 30 -39.95 -19.79 -13.80
N VAL A 31 -39.00 -20.58 -13.29
CA VAL A 31 -38.53 -20.42 -11.92
C VAL A 31 -37.89 -19.04 -11.91
N VAL A 32 -38.62 -18.06 -11.37
CA VAL A 32 -38.02 -16.83 -10.86
C VAL A 32 -37.12 -17.29 -9.73
N VAL A 33 -35.88 -17.62 -10.06
CA VAL A 33 -34.83 -17.72 -9.06
C VAL A 33 -34.61 -16.26 -8.67
N GLU A 34 -35.24 -15.84 -7.57
CA GLU A 34 -34.76 -14.68 -6.85
C GLU A 34 -33.38 -15.07 -6.32
N GLU A 35 -32.37 -14.88 -7.17
CA GLU A 35 -30.98 -14.94 -6.76
C GLU A 35 -30.78 -13.70 -5.89
N ASP A 36 -30.76 -13.91 -4.58
CA ASP A 36 -30.36 -12.89 -3.62
C ASP A 36 -29.03 -12.28 -4.10
N VAL A 37 -29.01 -10.97 -4.35
CA VAL A 37 -27.82 -10.30 -4.87
C VAL A 37 -26.74 -10.30 -3.79
N ASP A 38 -25.74 -11.17 -3.96
CA ASP A 38 -24.58 -11.27 -3.07
C ASP A 38 -23.71 -10.00 -3.11
N PHE A 39 -23.98 -9.00 -2.25
CA PHE A 39 -23.17 -7.77 -2.18
C PHE A 39 -21.70 -7.97 -1.74
N THR A 40 -21.31 -9.20 -1.43
CA THR A 40 -19.91 -9.57 -1.15
C THR A 40 -19.05 -9.66 -2.41
N LYS A 41 -19.66 -9.78 -3.60
CA LYS A 41 -18.95 -9.87 -4.88
C LYS A 41 -19.07 -8.57 -5.66
N PRO A 42 -18.10 -8.24 -6.52
CA PRO A 42 -18.22 -7.09 -7.41
C PRO A 42 -19.35 -7.33 -8.42
N HIS A 43 -20.18 -6.31 -8.63
CA HIS A 43 -21.32 -6.37 -9.54
C HIS A 43 -21.32 -5.19 -10.49
N THR A 44 -21.67 -5.44 -11.75
CA THR A 44 -21.83 -4.38 -12.75
C THR A 44 -23.21 -4.51 -13.38
N VAL A 45 -23.99 -3.43 -13.30
CA VAL A 45 -25.34 -3.38 -13.85
C VAL A 45 -25.37 -2.31 -14.94
N VAL A 46 -25.95 -2.65 -16.08
CA VAL A 46 -26.25 -1.70 -17.14
C VAL A 46 -27.71 -1.28 -17.01
N CYS A 47 -27.95 -0.03 -16.65
CA CYS A 47 -29.28 0.53 -16.51
C CYS A 47 -29.92 0.77 -17.89
N LYS A 48 -31.25 0.80 -17.96
CA LYS A 48 -32.01 1.02 -19.22
C LYS A 48 -31.71 2.36 -19.90
N ASN A 49 -31.25 3.34 -19.13
CA ASN A 49 -30.80 4.65 -19.60
C ASN A 49 -29.35 4.64 -20.14
N GLY A 50 -28.70 3.48 -20.22
CA GLY A 50 -27.31 3.33 -20.71
C GLY A 50 -26.24 3.66 -19.67
N VAL A 51 -26.62 3.99 -18.43
CA VAL A 51 -25.68 4.23 -17.33
C VAL A 51 -25.16 2.89 -16.80
N VAL A 52 -23.85 2.79 -16.61
CA VAL A 52 -23.21 1.63 -15.99
C VAL A 52 -22.99 1.92 -14.51
N ALA A 53 -23.59 1.12 -13.65
CA ALA A 53 -23.36 1.17 -12.21
C ALA A 53 -22.44 0.01 -11.80
N CYS A 54 -21.38 0.30 -11.06
CA CYS A 54 -20.44 -0.69 -10.56
C CYS A 54 -20.44 -0.69 -9.04
N TRP A 55 -20.63 -1.86 -8.44
CA TRP A 55 -20.45 -2.13 -7.03
C TRP A 55 -19.13 -2.87 -6.84
N HIS A 56 -18.25 -2.32 -6.01
CA HIS A 56 -16.94 -2.89 -5.69
C HIS A 56 -16.76 -2.84 -4.15
N PRO A 57 -17.15 -3.90 -3.44
CA PRO A 57 -16.97 -3.97 -1.99
C PRO A 57 -15.47 -4.06 -1.65
N ASP A 58 -15.08 -3.47 -0.52
CA ASP A 58 -13.71 -3.59 0.00
C ASP A 58 -13.48 -5.01 0.55
N GLU A 59 -12.41 -5.67 0.10
CA GLU A 59 -12.05 -7.00 0.58
C GLU A 59 -11.36 -6.90 1.96
N PRO A 60 -11.90 -7.54 3.01
CA PRO A 60 -11.25 -7.55 4.32
C PRO A 60 -9.97 -8.39 4.28
N PHE A 61 -8.95 -7.96 5.01
CA PHE A 61 -7.71 -8.73 5.14
C PHE A 61 -7.97 -10.05 5.91
N PRO A 62 -7.64 -11.23 5.35
CA PRO A 62 -7.92 -12.50 6.00
C PRO A 62 -7.05 -12.71 7.25
N TYR A 63 -7.65 -13.27 8.30
CA TYR A 63 -6.98 -13.48 9.58
C TYR A 63 -5.75 -14.40 9.49
N GLU A 64 -5.81 -15.43 8.65
CA GLU A 64 -4.73 -16.40 8.46
C GLU A 64 -3.42 -15.77 7.94
N HIS A 65 -3.50 -14.61 7.29
CA HIS A 65 -2.34 -13.87 6.80
C HIS A 65 -1.79 -12.86 7.83
N THR A 66 -2.37 -12.79 9.02
CA THR A 66 -1.85 -11.97 10.13
C THR A 66 -0.83 -12.75 10.95
N ARG A 67 0.03 -12.02 11.67
CA ARG A 67 0.95 -12.61 12.66
C ARG A 67 0.50 -12.20 14.07
N PRO A 68 0.58 -13.11 15.06
CA PRO A 68 0.27 -12.74 16.44
C PRO A 68 1.28 -11.71 16.96
N ILE A 69 0.81 -10.83 17.84
CA ILE A 69 1.65 -9.85 18.52
C ILE A 69 2.35 -10.55 19.70
N ASP A 70 3.68 -10.55 19.72
CA ASP A 70 4.45 -11.11 20.84
C ASP A 70 4.45 -10.15 22.05
N VAL A 71 3.46 -10.33 22.92
CA VAL A 71 3.34 -9.61 24.19
C VAL A 71 4.47 -9.88 25.17
N GLN A 72 5.16 -11.02 25.07
CA GLN A 72 6.31 -11.30 25.94
C GLN A 72 7.52 -10.50 25.50
N GLN A 73 7.78 -10.41 24.19
CA GLN A 73 8.82 -9.56 23.66
C GLN A 73 8.60 -8.09 24.06
N LEU A 74 7.38 -7.58 23.94
CA LEU A 74 7.04 -6.21 24.36
C LEU A 74 7.28 -5.97 25.86
N LYS A 75 7.07 -6.98 26.71
CA LYS A 75 7.37 -6.89 28.16
C LYS A 75 8.87 -6.96 28.44
N LYS A 76 9.61 -7.79 27.69
CA LYS A 76 11.06 -7.94 27.82
C LYS A 76 11.80 -6.68 27.39
N GLU A 77 11.40 -6.03 26.30
CA GLU A 77 11.99 -4.75 25.87
C GLU A 77 11.83 -3.66 26.95
N LYS A 78 10.67 -3.61 27.62
CA LYS A 78 10.42 -2.71 28.76
C LYS A 78 11.25 -3.07 29.99
N ALA A 79 11.41 -4.36 30.28
CA ALA A 79 12.13 -4.84 31.46
C ALA A 79 13.66 -4.85 31.29
N ALA A 80 14.18 -5.06 30.07
CA ALA A 80 15.61 -5.09 29.78
C ALA A 80 16.29 -3.75 30.07
N LEU A 81 15.55 -2.65 29.96
CA LEU A 81 16.02 -1.31 30.32
C LEU A 81 16.17 -1.12 31.84
N VAL A 82 15.51 -1.95 32.67
CA VAL A 82 15.48 -1.77 34.13
C VAL A 82 15.59 -3.12 34.85
N SER A 83 16.83 -3.60 35.02
CA SER A 83 17.11 -4.85 35.76
C SER A 83 16.97 -4.72 37.29
N SER A 84 16.88 -3.50 37.83
CA SER A 84 16.65 -3.24 39.26
C SER A 84 16.15 -1.81 39.49
N VAL A 85 15.26 -1.60 40.46
CA VAL A 85 14.67 -0.28 40.80
C VAL A 85 15.75 0.80 41.01
N LEU A 86 16.87 0.46 41.65
CA LEU A 86 18.00 1.39 41.88
C LEU A 86 18.78 1.77 40.61
N LYS A 87 18.75 0.93 39.56
CA LYS A 87 19.35 1.25 38.26
C LYS A 87 18.44 2.13 37.41
N GLN A 88 17.15 2.19 37.72
CA GLN A 88 16.19 2.94 36.93
C GLN A 88 16.52 4.44 36.95
N GLU A 89 16.83 5.00 38.12
CA GLU A 89 17.17 6.42 38.26
C GLU A 89 18.47 6.77 37.52
N VAL A 90 19.50 5.93 37.64
CA VAL A 90 20.78 6.11 36.94
C VAL A 90 20.63 6.00 35.43
N VAL A 91 19.85 5.02 34.94
CA VAL A 91 19.54 4.87 33.52
C VAL A 91 18.76 6.10 33.04
N LEU A 92 17.74 6.54 33.75
CA LEU A 92 16.94 7.73 33.40
C LEU A 92 17.79 9.00 33.36
N GLU A 93 18.75 9.15 34.26
CA GLU A 93 19.66 10.30 34.26
C GLU A 93 20.67 10.25 33.11
N SER A 94 21.18 9.05 32.79
CA SER A 94 22.05 8.83 31.63
C SER A 94 21.32 9.08 30.31
N GLU A 95 20.05 8.64 30.21
CA GLU A 95 19.16 8.88 29.07
C GLU A 95 18.79 10.37 28.97
N ARG A 96 18.56 11.05 30.09
CA ARG A 96 18.33 12.52 30.10
C ARG A 96 19.54 13.28 29.58
N ASN A 97 20.75 12.86 29.97
CA ASN A 97 22.00 13.46 29.47
C ASN A 97 22.23 13.16 27.99
N ARG A 98 21.92 11.94 27.53
CA ARG A 98 21.88 11.57 26.11
C ARG A 98 20.85 12.41 25.33
N LEU A 99 19.66 12.63 25.88
CA LEU A 99 18.65 13.50 25.26
C LEU A 99 19.13 14.94 25.09
N ARG A 100 19.91 15.47 26.04
CA ARG A 100 20.45 16.83 25.97
C ARG A 100 21.53 17.00 24.89
N ARG A 101 22.39 16.00 24.70
CA ARG A 101 23.48 16.06 23.71
C ARG A 101 23.08 15.52 22.33
N GLY A 102 22.07 14.66 22.28
CA GLY A 102 21.68 13.89 21.10
C GLY A 102 22.54 12.63 20.91
N PRO A 103 22.03 11.66 20.13
CA PRO A 103 22.80 10.48 19.70
C PRO A 103 23.96 10.87 18.78
N ASP A 104 24.97 10.01 18.71
CA ASP A 104 26.10 10.26 17.82
C ASP A 104 25.73 10.03 16.34
N ASN A 105 26.45 10.68 15.43
CA ASN A 105 26.22 10.51 13.98
C ASN A 105 26.47 9.07 13.51
N SER A 106 27.32 8.31 14.21
CA SER A 106 27.51 6.89 13.92
C SER A 106 26.29 6.05 14.30
N GLU A 107 25.69 6.30 15.47
CA GLU A 107 24.44 5.66 15.91
C GLU A 107 23.30 5.99 14.94
N LEU A 108 23.18 7.25 14.52
CA LEU A 108 22.15 7.68 13.57
C LEU A 108 22.29 6.97 12.21
N LYS A 109 23.53 6.79 11.72
CA LYS A 109 23.81 6.05 10.49
C LYS A 109 23.31 4.60 10.58
N GLU A 110 23.52 3.95 11.72
CA GLU A 110 23.15 2.56 11.94
C GLU A 110 21.63 2.38 12.09
N ILE A 111 20.98 3.25 12.86
CA ILE A 111 19.52 3.21 13.10
C ILE A 111 18.73 3.44 11.81
N PHE A 112 19.13 4.44 11.02
CA PHE A 112 18.39 4.83 9.81
C PHE A 112 18.90 4.14 8.53
N TYR A 113 19.95 3.32 8.63
CA TYR A 113 20.61 2.70 7.48
C TYR A 113 21.04 3.72 6.40
N THR A 114 21.51 4.90 6.85
CA THR A 114 21.91 6.01 5.96
C THR A 114 23.43 6.12 5.84
N THR A 115 23.90 7.18 5.17
CA THR A 115 25.33 7.51 5.11
C THR A 115 25.71 8.53 6.18
N LYS A 116 27.00 8.56 6.56
CA LYS A 116 27.49 9.52 7.57
C LYS A 116 27.36 10.99 7.15
N HIS A 117 27.25 11.26 5.84
CA HIS A 117 27.29 12.61 5.28
C HIS A 117 25.97 13.37 5.45
N GLU A 118 24.87 12.67 5.65
CA GLU A 118 23.54 13.27 5.83
C GLU A 118 23.40 14.00 7.17
N TRP A 119 24.16 13.57 8.18
CA TRP A 119 24.07 14.06 9.55
C TRP A 119 25.05 15.19 9.88
N TYR A 120 25.92 15.58 8.95
CA TYR A 120 26.75 16.77 9.12
C TYR A 120 26.00 18.02 8.70
N SER A 121 26.23 19.12 9.42
CA SER A 121 25.61 20.40 9.10
C SER A 121 26.04 20.89 7.71
N ARG A 122 25.07 21.29 6.89
CA ARG A 122 25.33 21.97 5.62
C ARG A 122 25.88 23.38 5.83
N THR A 123 26.56 23.88 4.82
CA THR A 123 27.06 25.26 4.76
C THR A 123 25.90 26.25 4.87
N ARG A 124 26.19 27.46 5.37
CA ARG A 124 25.19 28.53 5.53
C ARG A 124 24.46 28.84 4.21
N GLU A 125 25.19 28.87 3.10
CA GLU A 125 24.69 29.17 1.75
C GLU A 125 23.61 28.16 1.34
N ASP A 126 23.92 26.86 1.43
CA ASP A 126 22.98 25.78 1.13
C ASP A 126 21.72 25.86 1.99
N ARG A 127 21.87 26.25 3.27
CA ARG A 127 20.74 26.42 4.18
C ARG A 127 19.83 27.55 3.71
N LEU A 128 20.38 28.71 3.35
CA LEU A 128 19.61 29.88 2.90
C LEU A 128 18.78 29.58 1.65
N HIS A 129 19.33 28.83 0.70
CA HIS A 129 18.60 28.39 -0.49
C HIS A 129 17.46 27.41 -0.18
N ALA A 130 17.54 26.67 0.94
CA ALA A 130 16.56 25.67 1.34
C ALA A 130 15.43 26.21 2.25
N VAL A 131 15.57 27.40 2.87
CA VAL A 131 14.58 27.93 3.84
C VAL A 131 13.25 28.35 3.18
N GLY A 132 13.20 28.48 1.86
CA GLY A 132 11.96 28.76 1.15
C GLY A 132 10.95 27.62 1.31
N ALA A 133 9.83 27.86 1.98
CA ALA A 133 8.75 26.88 2.04
C ALA A 133 8.28 26.58 0.60
N PRO A 134 8.35 25.32 0.13
CA PRO A 134 7.80 24.98 -1.17
C PRO A 134 6.31 25.25 -1.17
N LEU A 135 5.78 25.71 -2.31
CA LEU A 135 4.34 25.95 -2.43
C LEU A 135 3.59 24.62 -2.18
N PRO A 136 2.57 24.61 -1.30
CA PRO A 136 1.79 23.40 -1.05
C PRO A 136 1.08 22.99 -2.34
N LYS A 137 1.30 21.73 -2.76
CA LYS A 137 0.75 21.19 -4.01
C LYS A 137 -0.72 20.78 -3.91
N ARG A 138 -1.24 20.58 -2.70
CA ARG A 138 -2.66 20.30 -2.43
C ARG A 138 -3.32 21.57 -1.91
N LYS A 139 -4.36 22.04 -2.60
CA LYS A 139 -5.33 23.03 -2.11
C LYS A 139 -6.56 22.29 -1.62
#